data_AF-A0A972HZ87-F1
#
_entry.id   AF-A0A972HZ87-F1
#
_cell.length_a   1.000
_cell.length_b   1.000
_cell.length_c   1.000
_cell.angle_alpha   90.00
_cell.angle_beta   90.00
_cell.angle_gamma   90.00
#
_symmetry.space_group_name_H-M   'P 1'
#
loop_
_entity.id
_entity.type
_entity.pdbx_description
1 polymer ?
#
loop_
_entity_poly.entity_id
_entity_poly.type
_entity_poly.pdbx_seq_one_letter_code
_entity_poly.pdbx_strand_id
1 'polypeptide(L)'
;MSKIMKTVLLVLVALICSYQVNIKAASKGEYRITDIRIYKDTPTWKLALAVKRQDTKSIEKIAEKEPYLLNYQDPKYGATLLLWAVGTERYRSAEALLKCGADPDIASTGNTTYGGDTPLLVASGFSWVDRRAKKDPKFVKLLLKYGADPNKPYAGFNIPESKSLTEPGTSPLMQSIGCGIEKMKALVEAGADINYKTKSGNTAAITALNAGGPNATLEALQYAYYLIVEKKAKVIDHYYGRLSYSDPTRKFYPVDLLRYWIYPLDSEEYKIKLKIIEEFARQGVNYWETEINNRTLEIIKKRYPDTWEEYIKKY
;
A
#
# COMPACT_ATOMS: atom_id res chain seq x y z
N MET A 1 -48.58 -21.28 45.22
CA MET A 1 -47.82 -20.22 44.51
C MET A 1 -48.81 -19.20 43.96
N SER A 2 -48.77 -17.93 44.39
CA SER A 2 -49.73 -16.91 43.93
C SER A 2 -49.60 -16.69 42.42
N LYS A 3 -50.70 -16.28 41.76
CA LYS A 3 -50.72 -16.02 40.30
C LYS A 3 -49.62 -15.02 39.89
N ILE A 4 -49.37 -14.04 40.76
CA ILE A 4 -48.30 -13.04 40.63
C ILE A 4 -46.91 -13.70 40.64
N MET A 5 -46.67 -14.64 41.55
CA MET A 5 -45.36 -15.31 41.67
C MET A 5 -45.03 -16.24 40.49
N LYS A 6 -46.05 -16.84 39.84
CA LYS A 6 -45.88 -17.58 38.58
C LYS A 6 -45.50 -16.66 37.41
N THR A 7 -46.15 -15.49 37.31
CA THR A 7 -45.87 -14.52 36.25
C THR A 7 -44.47 -13.92 36.40
N VAL A 8 -44.06 -13.57 37.61
CA VAL A 8 -42.70 -13.05 37.89
C VAL A 8 -41.62 -14.08 37.54
N LEU A 9 -41.83 -15.36 37.86
CA LEU A 9 -40.89 -16.43 37.53
C LEU A 9 -40.78 -16.65 36.01
N LEU A 10 -41.88 -16.62 35.27
CA LEU A 10 -41.90 -16.73 33.80
C LEU A 10 -41.17 -15.58 33.11
N VAL A 11 -41.35 -14.34 33.61
CA VAL A 11 -40.65 -13.16 33.09
C VAL A 11 -39.15 -13.24 33.39
N LEU A 12 -38.75 -13.70 34.59
CA LEU A 12 -37.35 -13.91 34.93
C LEU A 12 -36.68 -14.99 34.07
N VAL A 13 -37.36 -16.11 33.81
CA VAL A 13 -36.84 -17.16 32.91
C VAL A 13 -36.72 -16.64 31.47
N ALA A 14 -37.70 -15.88 30.97
CA ALA A 14 -37.64 -15.27 29.65
C ALA A 14 -36.53 -14.22 29.54
N LEU A 15 -36.28 -13.44 30.60
CA LEU A 15 -35.15 -12.49 30.68
C LEU A 15 -33.80 -13.22 30.72
N ILE A 16 -33.69 -14.33 31.45
CA ILE A 16 -32.45 -15.13 31.49
C ILE A 16 -32.21 -15.81 30.14
N CYS A 17 -33.24 -16.35 29.48
CA CYS A 17 -33.12 -16.95 28.15
C CYS A 17 -32.76 -15.90 27.09
N SER A 18 -33.39 -14.73 27.10
CA SER A 18 -33.06 -13.63 26.18
C SER A 18 -31.68 -13.03 26.46
N TYR A 19 -31.24 -13.00 27.72
CA TYR A 19 -29.87 -12.62 28.11
C TYR A 19 -28.84 -13.66 27.65
N GLN A 20 -29.13 -14.97 27.77
CA GLN A 20 -28.24 -16.03 27.26
C GLN A 20 -28.17 -16.06 25.72
N VAL A 21 -29.28 -15.78 25.02
CA VAL A 21 -29.31 -15.61 23.57
C VAL A 21 -28.50 -14.36 23.16
N ASN A 22 -28.64 -13.25 23.89
CA ASN A 22 -27.84 -12.05 23.66
C ASN A 22 -26.36 -12.23 23.99
N ILE A 23 -25.97 -13.03 24.99
CA ILE A 23 -24.55 -13.36 25.25
C ILE A 23 -23.99 -14.26 24.14
N LYS A 24 -24.77 -15.18 23.58
CA LYS A 24 -24.35 -15.97 22.40
C LYS A 24 -24.23 -15.11 21.13
N ALA A 25 -25.06 -14.07 20.99
CA ALA A 25 -24.97 -13.11 19.89
C ALA A 25 -23.85 -12.06 20.10
N ALA A 26 -23.56 -11.68 21.35
CA ALA A 26 -22.62 -10.62 21.72
C ALA A 26 -21.20 -11.10 22.08
N SER A 27 -20.85 -12.38 21.82
CA SER A 27 -19.52 -12.94 22.15
C SER A 27 -18.73 -13.54 20.98
N LYS A 28 -19.11 -13.30 19.71
CA LYS A 28 -18.18 -13.48 18.59
C LYS A 28 -17.46 -12.17 18.30
N GLY A 29 -16.51 -11.80 19.16
CA GLY A 29 -15.57 -10.73 18.87
C GLY A 29 -14.93 -11.01 17.51
N GLU A 30 -15.25 -10.19 16.51
CA GLU A 30 -14.88 -10.50 15.14
C GLU A 30 -13.36 -10.51 15.00
N TYR A 31 -12.82 -11.58 14.40
CA TYR A 31 -11.39 -11.70 14.16
C TYR A 31 -10.91 -10.60 13.19
N ARG A 32 -9.75 -10.01 13.49
CA ARG A 32 -9.02 -9.14 12.57
C ARG A 32 -8.42 -9.97 11.45
N ILE A 33 -8.12 -9.36 10.30
CA ILE A 33 -7.52 -10.06 9.15
C ILE A 33 -6.20 -10.76 9.50
N THR A 34 -5.45 -10.26 10.48
CA THR A 34 -4.19 -10.86 10.94
C THR A 34 -4.38 -12.12 11.80
N ASP A 35 -5.60 -12.44 12.19
CA ASP A 35 -5.93 -13.64 12.97
C ASP A 35 -6.38 -14.75 12.03
N ILE A 36 -5.65 -15.88 12.03
CA ILE A 36 -5.96 -17.02 11.16
C ILE A 36 -7.39 -17.56 11.35
N ARG A 37 -8.03 -17.27 12.50
CA ARG A 37 -9.38 -17.73 12.80
C ARG A 37 -10.44 -17.10 11.91
N ILE A 38 -10.11 -16.15 11.03
CA ILE A 38 -11.00 -15.73 9.93
C ILE A 38 -11.37 -16.89 8.99
N TYR A 39 -10.53 -17.93 8.92
CA TYR A 39 -10.80 -19.16 8.17
C TYR A 39 -11.43 -20.26 9.03
N LYS A 40 -11.73 -19.99 10.30
CA LYS A 40 -12.39 -20.98 11.17
C LYS A 40 -13.76 -21.29 10.61
N ASP A 41 -14.16 -22.57 10.69
CA ASP A 41 -15.44 -23.07 10.19
C ASP A 41 -15.59 -22.98 8.66
N THR A 42 -14.46 -22.89 7.93
CA THR A 42 -14.41 -22.97 6.44
C THR A 42 -13.71 -24.26 5.99
N PRO A 43 -13.88 -24.71 4.74
CA PRO A 43 -13.15 -25.85 4.18
C PRO A 43 -11.63 -25.70 4.23
N THR A 44 -11.12 -24.45 4.18
CA THR A 44 -9.67 -24.19 4.19
C THR A 44 -9.04 -24.20 5.59
N TRP A 45 -9.80 -24.45 6.67
CA TRP A 45 -9.30 -24.35 8.05
C TRP A 45 -8.04 -25.19 8.32
N LYS A 46 -7.97 -26.42 7.80
CA LYS A 46 -6.78 -27.28 7.97
C LYS A 46 -5.56 -26.70 7.27
N LEU A 47 -5.74 -26.20 6.04
CA LEU A 47 -4.68 -25.53 5.28
C LEU A 47 -4.24 -24.23 5.98
N ALA A 48 -5.19 -23.46 6.49
CA ALA A 48 -4.95 -22.22 7.24
C ALA A 48 -4.08 -22.46 8.49
N LEU A 49 -4.33 -23.54 9.24
CA LEU A 49 -3.48 -23.92 10.37
C LEU A 49 -2.06 -24.30 9.96
N ALA A 50 -1.90 -25.02 8.84
CA ALA A 50 -0.58 -25.35 8.29
C ALA A 50 0.18 -24.08 7.85
N VAL A 51 -0.51 -23.16 7.16
CA VAL A 51 0.01 -21.85 6.75
C VAL A 51 0.45 -21.02 7.96
N LYS A 52 -0.35 -20.93 9.02
CA LYS A 52 0.00 -20.22 10.26
C LYS A 52 1.28 -20.77 10.89
N ARG A 53 1.44 -22.10 10.88
CA ARG A 53 2.58 -22.82 11.47
C ARG A 53 3.83 -22.84 10.57
N GLN A 54 3.72 -22.37 9.32
CA GLN A 54 4.76 -22.55 8.28
C GLN A 54 5.15 -24.02 8.05
N ASP A 55 4.18 -24.92 8.19
CA ASP A 55 4.34 -26.34 7.93
C ASP A 55 4.17 -26.61 6.43
N THR A 56 5.25 -26.39 5.67
CA THR A 56 5.25 -26.50 4.20
C THR A 56 4.87 -27.89 3.72
N LYS A 57 5.26 -28.95 4.45
CA LYS A 57 4.91 -30.34 4.11
C LYS A 57 3.41 -30.58 4.20
N SER A 58 2.77 -30.07 5.27
CA SER A 58 1.31 -30.16 5.39
C SER A 58 0.59 -29.30 4.36
N ILE A 59 1.12 -28.11 4.03
CA ILE A 59 0.58 -27.27 2.94
C ILE A 59 0.57 -28.04 1.63
N GLU A 60 1.73 -28.57 1.22
CA GLU A 60 1.91 -29.31 -0.03
C GLU A 60 0.98 -30.54 -0.08
N LYS A 61 0.94 -31.34 0.99
CA LYS A 61 0.08 -32.53 1.07
C LYS A 61 -1.41 -32.22 1.00
N ILE A 62 -1.85 -31.11 1.59
CA ILE A 62 -3.26 -30.71 1.53
C ILE A 62 -3.58 -30.18 0.13
N ALA A 63 -2.72 -29.33 -0.43
CA ALA A 63 -2.91 -28.74 -1.75
C ALA A 63 -2.91 -29.77 -2.88
N GLU A 64 -2.13 -30.85 -2.77
CA GLU A 64 -2.15 -31.98 -3.71
C GLU A 64 -3.52 -32.67 -3.75
N LYS A 65 -4.18 -32.79 -2.60
CA LYS A 65 -5.49 -33.48 -2.49
C LYS A 65 -6.67 -32.56 -2.77
N GLU A 66 -6.57 -31.30 -2.36
CA GLU A 66 -7.65 -30.32 -2.39
C GLU A 66 -7.15 -28.99 -3.01
N PRO A 67 -6.69 -28.99 -4.28
CA PRO A 67 -6.06 -27.82 -4.91
C PRO A 67 -7.00 -26.60 -4.99
N TYR A 68 -8.31 -26.82 -5.04
CA TYR A 68 -9.32 -25.76 -5.03
C TYR A 68 -9.26 -24.89 -3.75
N LEU A 69 -8.64 -25.35 -2.66
CA LEU A 69 -8.48 -24.59 -1.42
C LEU A 69 -7.44 -23.47 -1.53
N LEU A 70 -6.50 -23.54 -2.47
CA LEU A 70 -5.41 -22.58 -2.62
C LEU A 70 -5.91 -21.15 -2.88
N ASN A 71 -6.99 -21.05 -3.65
CA ASN A 71 -7.61 -19.79 -4.06
C ASN A 71 -8.91 -19.49 -3.29
N TYR A 72 -9.22 -20.25 -2.23
CA TYR A 72 -10.37 -19.99 -1.38
C TYR A 72 -10.22 -18.63 -0.68
N GLN A 73 -11.24 -17.78 -0.81
CA GLN A 73 -11.30 -16.47 -0.16
C GLN A 73 -12.14 -16.57 1.11
N ASP A 74 -11.64 -16.05 2.24
CA ASP A 74 -12.43 -16.08 3.47
C ASP A 74 -13.73 -15.24 3.34
N PRO A 75 -14.83 -15.62 4.01
CA PRO A 75 -16.12 -14.93 3.83
C PRO A 75 -16.15 -13.46 4.25
N LYS A 76 -15.22 -13.00 5.12
CA LYS A 76 -15.26 -11.65 5.70
C LYS A 76 -14.40 -10.67 4.92
N TYR A 77 -13.13 -11.03 4.70
CA TYR A 77 -12.13 -10.16 4.06
C TYR A 77 -11.94 -10.51 2.59
N GLY A 78 -12.42 -11.65 2.13
CA GLY A 78 -12.14 -12.15 0.80
C GLY A 78 -10.66 -12.47 0.60
N ALA A 79 -9.88 -12.71 1.66
CA ALA A 79 -8.45 -12.94 1.56
C ALA A 79 -8.15 -14.41 1.26
N THR A 80 -7.28 -14.67 0.30
CA THR A 80 -6.68 -16.00 0.10
C THR A 80 -5.61 -16.27 1.17
N LEU A 81 -5.26 -17.54 1.38
CA LEU A 81 -4.18 -17.89 2.30
C LEU A 81 -2.82 -17.40 1.81
N LEU A 82 -2.63 -17.18 0.50
CA LEU A 82 -1.43 -16.55 -0.03
C LEU A 82 -1.35 -15.08 0.39
N LEU A 83 -2.43 -14.30 0.18
CA LEU A 83 -2.50 -12.91 0.64
C LEU A 83 -2.28 -12.83 2.16
N TRP A 84 -2.92 -13.72 2.92
CA TRP A 84 -2.75 -13.78 4.37
C TRP A 84 -1.31 -14.12 4.78
N ALA A 85 -0.67 -15.07 4.12
CA ALA A 85 0.72 -15.44 4.39
C ALA A 85 1.67 -14.27 4.11
N VAL A 86 1.47 -13.52 3.03
CA VAL A 86 2.26 -12.32 2.72
C VAL A 86 2.01 -11.22 3.75
N GLY A 87 0.74 -10.88 4.02
CA GLY A 87 0.36 -9.84 4.97
C GLY A 87 0.77 -10.12 6.42
N THR A 88 1.00 -11.39 6.77
CA THR A 88 1.47 -11.81 8.10
C THR A 88 2.91 -12.33 8.12
N GLU A 89 3.69 -12.07 7.06
CA GLU A 89 5.14 -12.31 6.99
C GLU A 89 5.54 -13.79 7.08
N ARG A 90 4.71 -14.69 6.57
CA ARG A 90 4.92 -16.15 6.53
C ARG A 90 5.58 -16.58 5.23
N TYR A 91 6.85 -16.21 5.06
CA TYR A 91 7.58 -16.42 3.81
C TYR A 91 7.58 -17.87 3.33
N ARG A 92 7.84 -18.83 4.21
CA ARG A 92 7.87 -20.25 3.84
C ARG A 92 6.51 -20.75 3.38
N SER A 93 5.43 -20.30 4.04
CA SER A 93 4.07 -20.65 3.63
C SER A 93 3.69 -20.03 2.31
N ALA A 94 4.02 -18.75 2.09
CA ALA A 94 3.76 -18.07 0.82
C ALA A 94 4.47 -18.80 -0.33
N GLU A 95 5.75 -19.17 -0.15
CA GLU A 95 6.50 -19.94 -1.16
C GLU A 95 5.87 -21.31 -1.41
N ALA A 96 5.49 -22.07 -0.37
CA ALA A 96 4.84 -23.37 -0.54
C ALA A 96 3.49 -23.25 -1.27
N LEU A 97 2.66 -22.27 -0.90
CA LEU A 97 1.38 -22.03 -1.58
C LEU A 97 1.58 -21.72 -3.07
N LEU A 98 2.56 -20.87 -3.40
CA LEU A 98 2.91 -20.54 -4.78
C LEU A 98 3.43 -21.76 -5.55
N LYS A 99 4.29 -22.58 -4.94
CA LYS A 99 4.75 -23.86 -5.54
C LYS A 99 3.59 -24.80 -5.85
N CYS A 100 2.55 -24.79 -5.03
CA CYS A 100 1.35 -25.59 -5.24
C CYS A 100 0.35 -24.98 -6.25
N GLY A 101 0.62 -23.78 -6.78
CA GLY A 101 -0.24 -23.12 -7.77
C GLY A 101 -1.28 -22.15 -7.21
N ALA A 102 -1.08 -21.60 -6.01
CA ALA A 102 -1.89 -20.48 -5.54
C ALA A 102 -1.74 -19.28 -6.49
N ASP A 103 -2.86 -18.69 -6.87
CA ASP A 103 -2.89 -17.54 -7.78
C ASP A 103 -2.42 -16.27 -7.04
N PRO A 104 -1.29 -15.65 -7.45
CA PRO A 104 -0.73 -14.47 -6.79
C PRO A 104 -1.50 -13.18 -7.05
N ASP A 105 -2.48 -13.18 -7.95
CA ASP A 105 -3.19 -11.99 -8.40
C ASP A 105 -4.61 -11.88 -7.84
N ILE A 106 -5.05 -12.80 -6.98
CA ILE A 106 -6.36 -12.70 -6.32
C ILE A 106 -6.29 -11.59 -5.26
N ALA A 107 -7.06 -10.53 -5.49
CA ALA A 107 -7.25 -9.45 -4.54
C ALA A 107 -8.29 -9.81 -3.46
N SER A 108 -8.13 -9.27 -2.26
CA SER A 108 -9.18 -9.28 -1.24
C SER A 108 -10.45 -8.59 -1.75
N THR A 109 -11.62 -9.15 -1.45
CA THR A 109 -12.92 -8.66 -1.94
C THR A 109 -13.88 -8.24 -0.83
N GLY A 110 -13.49 -8.42 0.43
CA GLY A 110 -14.35 -8.05 1.57
C GLY A 110 -14.59 -6.54 1.62
N ASN A 111 -15.80 -6.15 2.04
CA ASN A 111 -16.18 -4.76 2.31
C ASN A 111 -15.53 -4.26 3.60
N THR A 112 -14.20 -4.24 3.61
CA THR A 112 -13.35 -3.87 4.75
C THR A 112 -12.26 -2.93 4.24
N THR A 113 -11.57 -2.24 5.16
CA THR A 113 -10.44 -1.37 4.79
C THR A 113 -9.26 -2.12 4.18
N TYR A 114 -9.29 -3.45 4.18
CA TYR A 114 -8.29 -4.34 3.55
C TYR A 114 -8.75 -4.85 2.18
N GLY A 115 -9.92 -4.43 1.68
CA GLY A 115 -10.40 -4.84 0.36
C GLY A 115 -9.60 -4.22 -0.77
N GLY A 116 -9.40 -4.98 -1.84
CA GLY A 116 -8.75 -4.58 -3.08
C GLY A 116 -7.25 -4.81 -3.15
N ASP A 117 -6.66 -5.46 -2.13
CA ASP A 117 -5.23 -5.72 -2.04
C ASP A 117 -4.87 -7.09 -2.63
N THR A 118 -3.93 -7.11 -3.57
CA THR A 118 -3.25 -8.34 -4.03
C THR A 118 -2.06 -8.65 -3.12
N PRO A 119 -1.58 -9.91 -3.10
CA PRO A 119 -0.32 -10.26 -2.45
C PRO A 119 0.84 -9.33 -2.82
N LEU A 120 0.97 -8.96 -4.10
CA LEU A 120 2.06 -8.10 -4.56
C LEU A 120 1.94 -6.66 -4.07
N LEU A 121 0.72 -6.10 -4.00
CA LEU A 121 0.49 -4.77 -3.41
C LEU A 121 0.90 -4.73 -1.94
N VAL A 122 0.49 -5.73 -1.14
CA VAL A 122 0.87 -5.82 0.27
C VAL A 122 2.38 -5.97 0.43
N ALA A 123 3.02 -6.82 -0.39
CA ALA A 123 4.47 -7.01 -0.37
C ALA A 123 5.26 -5.74 -0.76
N SER A 124 4.70 -4.94 -1.66
CA SER A 124 5.32 -3.69 -2.14
C SER A 124 5.30 -2.61 -1.04
N GLY A 125 4.25 -2.56 -0.23
CA GLY A 125 4.08 -1.60 0.86
C GLY A 125 4.47 -2.12 2.26
N PHE A 126 3.55 -1.91 3.20
CA PHE A 126 3.63 -2.38 4.58
C PHE A 126 2.83 -3.68 4.75
N SER A 127 3.39 -4.66 5.45
CA SER A 127 2.62 -5.83 5.88
C SER A 127 1.69 -5.49 7.05
N TRP A 128 0.69 -6.34 7.30
CA TRP A 128 -0.33 -6.08 8.32
C TRP A 128 0.17 -6.23 9.76
N VAL A 129 1.38 -6.78 9.94
CA VAL A 129 1.97 -7.05 11.25
C VAL A 129 3.20 -6.21 11.55
N ASP A 130 3.74 -5.49 10.56
CA ASP A 130 4.90 -4.61 10.75
C ASP A 130 4.48 -3.14 10.75
N ARG A 131 5.00 -2.38 11.71
CA ARG A 131 4.80 -0.92 11.78
C ARG A 131 5.89 -0.16 11.04
N ARG A 132 6.97 -0.81 10.65
CA ARG A 132 8.05 -0.25 9.83
C ARG A 132 8.09 -1.03 8.51
N ALA A 133 8.09 -0.34 7.38
CA ALA A 133 8.18 -1.02 6.09
C ALA A 133 9.48 -1.84 6.04
N LYS A 134 9.37 -3.17 5.88
CA LYS A 134 10.54 -4.01 5.63
C LYS A 134 11.06 -3.69 4.24
N LYS A 135 12.29 -3.20 4.16
CA LYS A 135 12.94 -2.84 2.90
C LYS A 135 13.35 -4.05 2.05
N ASP A 136 13.38 -5.25 2.65
CA ASP A 136 13.73 -6.50 1.99
C ASP A 136 12.73 -6.84 0.85
N PRO A 137 13.21 -7.03 -0.40
CA PRO A 137 12.35 -7.32 -1.53
C PRO A 137 11.96 -8.80 -1.66
N LYS A 138 12.29 -9.68 -0.71
CA LYS A 138 12.09 -11.14 -0.87
C LYS A 138 10.66 -11.54 -1.25
N PHE A 139 9.63 -10.91 -0.70
CA PHE A 139 8.24 -11.22 -1.04
C PHE A 139 7.86 -10.72 -2.43
N VAL A 140 8.31 -9.51 -2.79
CA VAL A 140 8.14 -8.95 -4.14
C VAL A 140 8.80 -9.88 -5.17
N LYS A 141 10.08 -10.22 -4.97
CA LYS A 141 10.82 -11.13 -5.86
C LYS A 141 10.19 -12.53 -5.92
N LEU A 142 9.70 -13.04 -4.79
CA LEU A 142 9.02 -14.33 -4.73
C LEU A 142 7.73 -14.31 -5.56
N LEU A 143 6.86 -13.33 -5.35
CA LEU A 143 5.58 -13.24 -6.05
C LEU A 143 5.77 -13.06 -7.56
N LEU A 144 6.69 -12.17 -7.97
CA LEU A 144 7.03 -11.96 -9.38
C LEU A 144 7.59 -13.23 -10.03
N LYS A 145 8.44 -14.00 -9.31
CA LYS A 145 8.95 -15.29 -9.78
C LYS A 145 7.84 -16.31 -10.10
N TYR A 146 6.71 -16.23 -9.40
CA TYR A 146 5.55 -17.12 -9.62
C TYR A 146 4.43 -16.44 -10.44
N GLY A 147 4.77 -15.38 -11.18
CA GLY A 147 3.86 -14.83 -12.20
C GLY A 147 2.86 -13.79 -11.70
N ALA A 148 3.08 -13.19 -10.53
CA ALA A 148 2.29 -12.02 -10.11
C ALA A 148 2.42 -10.89 -11.13
N ASP A 149 1.30 -10.29 -11.55
CA ASP A 149 1.31 -9.16 -12.48
C ASP A 149 1.80 -7.88 -11.77
N PRO A 150 2.97 -7.31 -12.17
CA PRO A 150 3.51 -6.10 -11.55
C PRO A 150 2.65 -4.85 -11.80
N ASN A 151 1.66 -4.94 -12.68
CA ASN A 151 0.77 -3.84 -13.06
C ASN A 151 -0.64 -3.97 -12.47
N LYS A 152 -0.94 -5.03 -11.71
CA LYS A 152 -2.26 -5.20 -11.11
C LYS A 152 -2.49 -4.17 -10.00
N PRO A 153 -3.36 -3.16 -10.21
CA PRO A 153 -3.46 -2.05 -9.29
C PRO A 153 -4.40 -2.37 -8.13
N TYR A 154 -4.31 -1.55 -7.09
CA TYR A 154 -5.21 -1.59 -5.96
C TYR A 154 -6.65 -1.38 -6.41
N ALA A 155 -7.52 -2.36 -6.18
CA ALA A 155 -8.89 -2.32 -6.69
C ALA A 155 -9.80 -1.38 -5.87
N GLY A 156 -9.40 -1.03 -4.65
CA GLY A 156 -10.24 -0.30 -3.71
C GLY A 156 -11.21 -1.20 -2.93
N PHE A 157 -11.92 -0.58 -1.99
CA PHE A 157 -13.04 -1.19 -1.29
C PHE A 157 -14.27 -0.28 -1.39
N ASN A 158 -15.46 -0.86 -1.20
CA ASN A 158 -16.72 -0.12 -1.26
C ASN A 158 -17.38 -0.07 0.12
N ILE A 159 -16.94 0.87 0.96
CA ILE A 159 -17.57 1.18 2.25
C ILE A 159 -18.10 2.61 2.14
N PRO A 160 -19.43 2.83 2.21
CA PRO A 160 -20.03 4.14 1.90
C PRO A 160 -19.46 5.30 2.73
N GLU A 161 -19.13 5.07 3.99
CA GLU A 161 -18.64 6.08 4.93
C GLU A 161 -17.11 6.11 5.07
N SER A 162 -16.38 5.20 4.41
CA SER A 162 -14.92 5.11 4.51
C SER A 162 -14.25 5.44 3.19
N LYS A 163 -13.42 6.49 3.20
CA LYS A 163 -12.55 6.82 2.08
C LYS A 163 -11.21 6.13 2.29
N SER A 164 -10.77 5.35 1.31
CA SER A 164 -9.44 4.74 1.33
C SER A 164 -8.35 5.81 1.37
N LEU A 165 -7.32 5.58 2.20
CA LEU A 165 -6.10 6.36 2.19
C LEU A 165 -5.22 6.05 0.97
N THR A 166 -5.60 5.09 0.13
CA THR A 166 -4.96 4.76 -1.15
C THR A 166 -5.98 4.96 -2.26
N GLU A 167 -5.60 5.60 -3.38
CA GLU A 167 -6.53 5.78 -4.50
C GLU A 167 -6.73 4.44 -5.21
N PRO A 168 -7.96 4.00 -5.50
CA PRO A 168 -8.18 2.89 -6.41
C PRO A 168 -7.46 3.15 -7.74
N GLY A 169 -6.69 2.18 -8.21
CA GLY A 169 -5.77 2.34 -9.33
C GLY A 169 -4.31 2.52 -8.91
N THR A 170 -3.96 2.73 -7.64
CA THR A 170 -2.54 2.77 -7.23
C THR A 170 -1.83 1.47 -7.61
N SER A 171 -0.75 1.55 -8.40
CA SER A 171 0.02 0.38 -8.84
C SER A 171 1.00 -0.13 -7.76
N PRO A 172 1.48 -1.38 -7.87
CA PRO A 172 2.55 -1.89 -7.01
C PRO A 172 3.80 -0.99 -7.00
N LEU A 173 4.17 -0.43 -8.16
CA LEU A 173 5.32 0.46 -8.27
C LEU A 173 5.13 1.75 -7.45
N MET A 174 3.96 2.38 -7.54
CA MET A 174 3.62 3.54 -6.70
C MET A 174 3.64 3.19 -5.20
N GLN A 175 3.09 2.03 -4.84
CA GLN A 175 3.01 1.57 -3.44
C GLN A 175 4.40 1.30 -2.84
N SER A 176 5.39 0.95 -3.67
CA SER A 176 6.75 0.65 -3.21
C SER A 176 7.57 1.87 -2.77
N ILE A 177 7.14 3.08 -3.15
CA ILE A 177 7.87 4.32 -2.86
C ILE A 177 7.91 4.57 -1.34
N GLY A 178 9.11 4.74 -0.80
CA GLY A 178 9.33 4.87 0.64
C GLY A 178 9.30 3.55 1.43
N CYS A 179 9.01 2.41 0.77
CA CYS A 179 8.89 1.10 1.42
C CYS A 179 10.12 0.18 1.18
N GLY A 180 11.05 0.59 0.32
CA GLY A 180 12.31 -0.10 0.04
C GLY A 180 12.71 0.07 -1.42
N ILE A 181 13.87 0.69 -1.68
CA ILE A 181 14.31 0.97 -3.07
C ILE A 181 14.48 -0.31 -3.88
N GLU A 182 14.92 -1.39 -3.25
CA GLU A 182 15.10 -2.69 -3.90
C GLU A 182 13.77 -3.37 -4.26
N LYS A 183 12.66 -3.01 -3.58
CA LYS A 183 11.31 -3.44 -4.01
C LYS A 183 10.91 -2.73 -5.30
N MET A 184 11.08 -1.40 -5.33
CA MET A 184 10.80 -0.59 -6.51
C MET A 184 11.61 -1.09 -7.72
N LYS A 185 12.92 -1.30 -7.55
CA LYS A 185 13.79 -1.83 -8.62
C LYS A 185 13.33 -3.20 -9.11
N ALA A 186 13.01 -4.13 -8.20
CA ALA A 186 12.52 -5.45 -8.58
C ALA A 186 11.21 -5.38 -9.39
N LEU A 187 10.30 -4.45 -9.06
CA LEU A 187 9.07 -4.21 -9.82
C LEU A 187 9.37 -3.67 -11.22
N VAL A 188 10.26 -2.67 -11.33
CA VAL A 188 10.68 -2.12 -12.63
C VAL A 188 11.35 -3.19 -13.49
N GLU A 189 12.25 -3.99 -12.92
CA GLU A 189 12.92 -5.09 -13.61
C GLU A 189 11.94 -6.17 -14.10
N ALA A 190 10.82 -6.37 -13.38
CA ALA A 190 9.78 -7.31 -13.77
C ALA A 190 8.75 -6.74 -14.75
N GLY A 191 8.92 -5.50 -15.22
CA GLY A 191 8.03 -4.90 -16.24
C GLY A 191 6.85 -4.11 -15.68
N ALA A 192 6.97 -3.56 -14.45
CA ALA A 192 6.03 -2.55 -14.00
C ALA A 192 6.05 -1.33 -14.94
N ASP A 193 4.89 -0.85 -15.34
CA ASP A 193 4.73 0.34 -16.16
C ASP A 193 5.12 1.58 -15.34
N ILE A 194 6.31 2.10 -15.68
CA ILE A 194 6.92 3.28 -15.06
C ILE A 194 6.00 4.51 -15.16
N ASN A 195 5.19 4.60 -16.21
CA ASN A 195 4.34 5.75 -16.53
C ASN A 195 2.85 5.48 -16.24
N TYR A 196 2.52 4.37 -15.57
CA TYR A 196 1.15 4.10 -15.15
C TYR A 196 0.61 5.27 -14.33
N LYS A 197 -0.64 5.66 -14.61
CA LYS A 197 -1.31 6.78 -13.93
C LYS A 197 -2.66 6.38 -13.35
N THR A 198 -2.94 6.87 -12.15
CA THR A 198 -4.27 6.74 -11.53
C THR A 198 -5.27 7.71 -12.19
N LYS A 199 -6.54 7.68 -11.77
CA LYS A 199 -7.56 8.60 -12.27
C LYS A 199 -7.24 10.06 -11.95
N SER A 200 -6.60 10.32 -10.81
CA SER A 200 -6.10 11.65 -10.45
C SER A 200 -4.83 12.06 -11.22
N GLY A 201 -4.26 11.17 -12.05
CA GLY A 201 -3.02 11.44 -12.77
C GLY A 201 -1.76 11.23 -11.94
N ASN A 202 -1.86 10.66 -10.72
CA ASN A 202 -0.70 10.32 -9.92
C ASN A 202 0.12 9.22 -10.62
N THR A 203 1.45 9.33 -10.57
CA THR A 203 2.43 8.36 -11.10
C THR A 203 3.43 7.94 -10.01
N ALA A 204 4.23 6.90 -10.26
CA ALA A 204 5.33 6.54 -9.35
C ALA A 204 6.36 7.68 -9.22
N ALA A 205 6.67 8.39 -10.30
CA ALA A 205 7.56 9.55 -10.29
C ALA A 205 6.99 10.71 -9.47
N ILE A 206 5.69 11.02 -9.58
CA ILE A 206 5.03 12.05 -8.76
C ILE A 206 5.05 11.67 -7.28
N THR A 207 4.81 10.39 -6.98
CA THR A 207 4.89 9.87 -5.60
C THR A 207 6.31 10.01 -5.03
N ALA A 208 7.33 9.71 -5.83
CA ALA A 208 8.73 9.87 -5.44
C ALA A 208 9.16 11.33 -5.27
N LEU A 209 8.70 12.25 -6.14
CA LEU A 209 8.95 13.68 -6.00
C LEU A 209 8.34 14.25 -4.72
N ASN A 210 7.13 13.82 -4.36
CA ASN A 210 6.49 14.20 -3.09
C ASN A 210 7.29 13.73 -1.87
N ALA A 211 7.96 12.59 -1.95
CA ALA A 211 8.77 12.04 -0.85
C ALA A 211 10.07 12.83 -0.60
N GLY A 212 10.56 13.60 -1.58
CA GLY A 212 11.80 14.36 -1.52
C GLY A 212 11.69 15.78 -0.96
N GLY A 213 10.74 16.09 -0.08
CA GLY A 213 10.63 17.44 0.49
C GLY A 213 11.85 17.93 1.30
N PRO A 214 11.81 19.13 1.91
CA PRO A 214 12.93 19.80 2.61
C PRO A 214 13.57 19.04 3.78
N ASN A 215 12.95 17.95 4.23
CA ASN A 215 13.39 17.11 5.35
C ASN A 215 13.51 15.63 4.94
N ALA A 216 13.53 15.35 3.63
CA ALA A 216 13.69 14.00 3.11
C ALA A 216 15.12 13.50 3.31
N THR A 217 15.28 12.19 3.45
CA THR A 217 16.59 11.55 3.48
C THR A 217 17.12 11.37 2.07
N LEU A 218 18.44 11.29 1.90
CA LEU A 218 19.07 10.98 0.61
C LEU A 218 18.45 9.73 -0.07
N GLU A 219 18.13 8.70 0.71
CA GLU A 219 17.45 7.49 0.24
C GLU A 219 16.08 7.78 -0.40
N ALA A 220 15.31 8.74 0.12
CA ALA A 220 14.02 9.12 -0.46
C ALA A 220 14.19 9.75 -1.86
N LEU A 221 15.25 10.53 -2.07
CA LEU A 221 15.53 11.15 -3.38
C LEU A 221 15.93 10.10 -4.42
N GLN A 222 16.55 8.99 -4.00
CA GLN A 222 16.97 7.93 -4.91
C GLN A 222 15.80 7.28 -5.67
N TYR A 223 14.58 7.28 -5.10
CA TYR A 223 13.39 6.82 -5.83
C TYR A 223 13.12 7.71 -7.05
N ALA A 224 13.13 9.03 -6.85
CA ALA A 224 12.87 10.00 -7.92
C ALA A 224 14.02 9.99 -8.94
N TYR A 225 15.26 9.95 -8.47
CA TYR A 225 16.44 9.85 -9.34
C TYR A 225 16.38 8.60 -10.22
N TYR A 226 16.16 7.42 -9.64
CA TYR A 226 16.07 6.18 -10.39
C TYR A 226 14.94 6.22 -11.43
N LEU A 227 13.73 6.61 -11.03
CA LEU A 227 12.58 6.62 -11.94
C LEU A 227 12.75 7.66 -13.06
N ILE A 228 13.13 8.88 -12.71
CA ILE A 228 13.15 10.02 -13.65
C ILE A 228 14.44 10.00 -14.47
N VAL A 229 15.61 9.94 -13.82
CA VAL A 229 16.90 10.07 -14.49
C VAL A 229 17.33 8.75 -15.14
N GLU A 230 17.27 7.62 -14.43
CA GLU A 230 17.73 6.34 -15.00
C GLU A 230 16.69 5.67 -15.89
N LYS A 231 15.41 5.71 -15.48
CA LYS A 231 14.31 5.04 -16.17
C LYS A 231 13.44 5.94 -17.04
N LYS A 232 13.78 7.23 -17.13
CA LYS A 232 13.15 8.20 -18.05
C LYS A 232 11.64 8.30 -17.86
N ALA A 233 11.17 8.21 -16.61
CA ALA A 233 9.77 8.43 -16.28
C ALA A 233 9.31 9.80 -16.77
N LYS A 234 8.08 9.85 -17.30
CA LYS A 234 7.45 11.06 -17.80
C LYS A 234 7.07 11.97 -16.64
N VAL A 235 7.44 13.25 -16.72
CA VAL A 235 7.22 14.26 -15.66
C VAL A 235 6.57 15.55 -16.17
N ILE A 236 5.94 15.50 -17.35
CA ILE A 236 5.32 16.67 -18.00
C ILE A 236 3.80 16.76 -17.83
N ASP A 237 3.14 15.64 -17.50
CA ASP A 237 1.68 15.60 -17.37
C ASP A 237 1.25 16.23 -16.05
N HIS A 238 0.15 16.98 -16.08
CA HIS A 238 -0.47 17.47 -14.86
C HIS A 238 -1.19 16.33 -14.12
N TYR A 239 -1.34 16.52 -12.81
CA TYR A 239 -2.15 15.69 -11.94
C TYR A 239 -3.11 16.55 -11.13
N TYR A 240 -4.08 15.90 -10.48
CA TYR A 240 -5.09 16.54 -9.66
C TYR A 240 -4.82 16.24 -8.19
N GLY A 241 -5.10 17.25 -7.35
CA GLY A 241 -5.08 17.05 -5.91
C GLY A 241 -6.09 15.99 -5.50
N ARG A 242 -5.82 15.30 -4.37
CA ARG A 242 -6.76 14.30 -3.86
C ARG A 242 -8.11 14.97 -3.59
N LEU A 243 -9.19 14.39 -4.11
CA LEU A 243 -10.57 14.93 -4.15
C LEU A 243 -11.13 15.48 -2.82
N SER A 244 -10.46 15.25 -1.68
CA SER A 244 -10.90 15.68 -0.34
C SER A 244 -10.30 16.98 0.19
N TYR A 245 -9.35 17.63 -0.50
CA TYR A 245 -8.62 18.78 0.08
C TYR A 245 -8.41 19.98 -0.86
N SER A 246 -8.83 19.92 -2.13
CA SER A 246 -8.66 21.02 -3.08
C SER A 246 -9.78 21.01 -4.12
N ASP A 247 -9.95 22.14 -4.81
CA ASP A 247 -10.70 22.21 -6.07
C ASP A 247 -10.29 21.02 -6.96
N PRO A 248 -11.21 20.09 -7.29
CA PRO A 248 -10.88 18.88 -8.04
C PRO A 248 -10.48 19.19 -9.49
N THR A 249 -10.70 20.43 -9.95
CA THR A 249 -10.30 20.88 -11.29
C THR A 249 -8.90 21.49 -11.32
N ARG A 250 -8.32 21.80 -10.15
CA ARG A 250 -6.99 22.39 -10.06
C ARG A 250 -5.93 21.41 -10.54
N LYS A 251 -5.17 21.85 -11.54
CA LYS A 251 -4.01 21.14 -12.07
C LYS A 251 -2.76 21.44 -11.24
N PHE A 252 -1.97 20.41 -11.00
CA PHE A 252 -0.65 20.48 -10.40
C PHE A 252 0.37 19.88 -11.35
N TYR A 253 1.61 20.38 -11.33
CA TYR A 253 2.67 19.89 -12.21
C TYR A 253 3.81 19.28 -11.39
N PRO A 254 4.47 18.21 -11.88
CA PRO A 254 5.56 17.57 -11.16
C PRO A 254 6.73 18.52 -10.83
N VAL A 255 6.95 19.56 -11.64
CA VAL A 255 8.00 20.56 -11.43
C VAL A 255 7.77 21.38 -10.14
N ASP A 256 6.51 21.59 -9.77
CA ASP A 256 6.13 22.30 -8.54
C ASP A 256 6.56 21.52 -7.28
N LEU A 257 6.57 20.18 -7.36
CA LEU A 257 7.06 19.32 -6.29
C LEU A 257 8.57 19.42 -6.15
N LEU A 258 9.30 19.47 -7.27
CA LEU A 258 10.75 19.68 -7.28
C LEU A 258 11.12 21.10 -6.78
N ARG A 259 10.24 22.08 -7.01
CA ARG A 259 10.31 23.42 -6.41
C ARG A 259 10.01 23.43 -4.91
N TYR A 260 9.74 22.29 -4.27
CA TYR A 260 9.69 22.16 -2.80
C TYR A 260 10.96 21.53 -2.21
N TRP A 261 11.93 21.10 -3.04
CA TRP A 261 13.18 20.46 -2.59
C TRP A 261 14.22 21.49 -2.16
N ILE A 262 14.27 21.81 -0.87
CA ILE A 262 15.16 22.82 -0.26
C ILE A 262 16.34 22.16 0.43
N TYR A 263 17.51 22.15 -0.22
CA TYR A 263 18.76 21.56 0.28
C TYR A 263 19.94 22.55 0.23
N PRO A 264 20.98 22.38 1.05
CA PRO A 264 22.23 23.15 0.91
C PRO A 264 22.82 22.99 -0.50
N LEU A 265 23.32 24.08 -1.10
CA LEU A 265 23.75 24.12 -2.52
C LEU A 265 24.98 23.26 -2.83
N ASP A 266 25.69 22.78 -1.82
CA ASP A 266 26.85 21.90 -1.90
C ASP A 266 26.53 20.45 -1.50
N SER A 267 25.29 20.18 -1.06
CA SER A 267 24.86 18.86 -0.60
C SER A 267 24.70 17.85 -1.73
N GLU A 268 24.75 16.57 -1.37
CA GLU A 268 24.52 15.49 -2.33
C GLU A 268 23.06 15.46 -2.81
N GLU A 269 22.12 15.81 -1.94
CA GLU A 269 20.71 15.98 -2.27
C GLU A 269 20.49 17.03 -3.35
N TYR A 270 21.21 18.16 -3.26
CA TYR A 270 21.14 19.20 -4.27
C TYR A 270 21.74 18.76 -5.61
N LYS A 271 22.84 17.99 -5.62
CA LYS A 271 23.37 17.42 -6.87
C LYS A 271 22.38 16.46 -7.54
N ILE A 272 21.68 15.63 -6.76
CA ILE A 272 20.60 14.77 -7.28
C ILE A 272 19.47 15.62 -7.86
N LYS A 273 19.05 16.66 -7.14
CA LYS A 273 18.04 17.61 -7.61
C LYS A 273 18.42 18.20 -8.98
N LEU A 274 19.68 18.63 -9.15
CA LEU A 274 20.17 19.15 -10.44
C LEU A 274 20.08 18.10 -11.57
N LYS A 275 20.39 16.83 -11.30
CA LYS A 275 20.21 15.74 -12.29
C LYS A 275 18.76 15.50 -12.67
N ILE A 276 17.84 15.66 -11.72
CA ILE A 276 16.41 15.61 -12.02
C ILE A 276 16.00 16.84 -12.84
N ILE A 277 16.48 18.04 -12.51
CA ILE A 277 16.23 19.27 -13.29
C ILE A 277 16.70 19.13 -14.74
N GLU A 278 17.90 18.58 -14.97
CA GLU A 278 18.42 18.28 -16.32
C GLU A 278 17.44 17.39 -17.12
N GLU A 279 16.86 16.38 -16.46
CA GLU A 279 15.91 15.47 -17.08
C GLU A 279 14.53 16.12 -17.33
N PHE A 280 14.07 17.01 -16.45
CA PHE A 280 12.89 17.86 -16.70
C PHE A 280 13.10 18.75 -17.93
N ALA A 281 14.27 19.39 -18.05
CA ALA A 281 14.61 20.21 -19.21
C ALA A 281 14.64 19.39 -20.52
N ARG A 282 15.18 18.16 -20.47
CA ARG A 282 15.16 17.22 -21.60
C ARG A 282 13.73 16.90 -22.08
N GLN A 283 12.75 16.91 -21.17
CA GLN A 283 11.33 16.70 -21.48
C GLN A 283 10.58 17.99 -21.82
N GLY A 284 11.27 19.15 -21.89
CA GLY A 284 10.69 20.43 -22.27
C GLY A 284 10.11 21.26 -21.12
N VAL A 285 10.45 20.92 -19.86
CA VAL A 285 10.00 21.67 -18.68
C VAL A 285 11.14 22.53 -18.14
N ASN A 286 10.97 23.86 -18.21
CA ASN A 286 11.95 24.78 -17.67
C ASN A 286 11.73 25.01 -16.16
N TYR A 287 12.52 24.30 -15.35
CA TYR A 287 12.51 24.47 -13.90
C TYR A 287 12.75 25.93 -13.49
N TRP A 288 13.73 26.59 -14.11
CA TRP A 288 14.22 27.90 -13.70
C TRP A 288 13.19 29.02 -13.91
N GLU A 289 12.30 28.87 -14.89
CA GLU A 289 11.17 29.78 -15.14
C GLU A 289 9.94 29.47 -14.28
N THR A 290 9.89 28.30 -13.65
CA THR A 290 8.78 27.93 -12.76
C THR A 290 8.86 28.75 -11.48
N GLU A 291 7.75 29.42 -11.12
CA GLU A 291 7.66 30.26 -9.93
C GLU A 291 7.94 29.50 -8.63
N ILE A 292 8.66 30.13 -7.71
CA ILE A 292 8.82 29.62 -6.35
C ILE A 292 7.58 30.01 -5.56
N ASN A 293 6.76 29.03 -5.18
CA ASN A 293 5.55 29.32 -4.41
C ASN A 293 5.86 29.98 -3.05
N ASN A 294 4.92 30.79 -2.56
CA ASN A 294 5.09 31.59 -1.34
C ASN A 294 5.52 30.77 -0.12
N ARG A 295 4.92 29.58 0.06
CA ARG A 295 5.24 28.69 1.18
C ARG A 295 6.69 28.19 1.13
N THR A 296 7.18 27.86 -0.05
CA THR A 296 8.58 27.45 -0.24
C THR A 296 9.50 28.62 0.05
N LEU A 297 9.17 29.82 -0.47
CA LEU A 297 9.96 31.02 -0.24
C LEU A 297 10.04 31.37 1.26
N GLU A 298 8.95 31.23 2.02
CA GLU A 298 8.93 31.40 3.48
C GLU A 298 9.87 30.41 4.18
N ILE A 299 9.87 29.13 3.77
CA ILE A 299 10.77 28.11 4.34
C ILE A 299 12.23 28.44 4.01
N ILE A 300 12.52 28.87 2.79
CA ILE A 300 13.86 29.29 2.36
C ILE A 300 14.33 30.48 3.22
N LYS A 301 13.51 31.53 3.35
CA LYS A 301 13.82 32.71 4.19
C LYS A 301 14.07 32.32 5.64
N LYS A 302 13.34 31.33 6.17
CA LYS A 302 13.56 30.83 7.53
C LYS A 302 14.86 30.03 7.68
N ARG A 303 15.24 29.25 6.65
CA ARG A 303 16.44 28.38 6.68
C ARG A 303 17.73 29.15 6.36
N TYR A 304 17.63 30.21 5.55
CA TYR A 304 18.75 31.02 5.07
C TYR A 304 18.45 32.54 5.24
N PRO A 305 18.24 33.04 6.47
CA PRO A 305 17.74 34.40 6.72
C PRO A 305 18.59 35.51 6.09
N ASP A 306 19.91 35.34 6.08
CA ASP A 306 20.85 36.36 5.60
C ASP A 306 21.23 36.17 4.11
N THR A 307 20.94 35.01 3.51
CA THR A 307 21.43 34.62 2.18
C THR A 307 20.35 34.09 1.25
N TRP A 308 19.06 34.19 1.61
CA TRP A 308 17.96 33.63 0.82
C TRP A 308 17.89 34.18 -0.61
N GLU A 309 18.21 35.46 -0.84
CA GLU A 309 18.22 36.05 -2.19
C GLU A 309 19.29 35.46 -3.11
N GLU A 310 20.45 35.13 -2.56
CA GLU A 310 21.51 34.43 -3.31
C GLU A 310 21.15 32.96 -3.51
N TYR A 311 20.54 32.35 -2.49
CA TYR A 311 20.10 30.96 -2.53
C TYR A 311 19.07 30.74 -3.65
N ILE A 312 18.02 31.56 -3.75
CA ILE A 312 16.95 31.39 -4.76
C ILE A 312 17.44 31.55 -6.20
N LYS A 313 18.57 32.22 -6.43
CA LYS A 313 19.18 32.34 -7.78
C LYS A 313 19.81 31.04 -8.27
N LYS A 314 20.15 30.14 -7.33
CA LYS A 314 20.82 28.85 -7.59
C LYS A 314 19.88 27.67 -7.30
N TYR A 315 18.86 27.88 -6.47
CA TYR A 315 17.86 26.93 -6.00
C TYR A 315 17.12 26.16 -7.10
#